data_AF-B6JV19-F1
#
_entry.id   AF-B6JV19-F1
#
_cell.length_a   1.000
_cell.length_b   1.000
_cell.length_c   1.000
_cell.angle_alpha   90.00
_cell.angle_beta   90.00
_cell.angle_gamma   90.00
#
_symmetry.space_group_name_H-M   'P 1'
#
loop_
_entity.id
_entity.type
_entity.pdbx_description
1 polymer ?
#
loop_
_entity_poly.entity_id
_entity_poly.type
_entity_poly.pdbx_seq_one_letter_code
_entity_poly.pdbx_strand_id
1 'polypeptide(L)'
;MFNITKSLSFGSITKSLSFSSPTEPYTQTPKQHVDTLRRLFKGFDMMMNDEFEAIRNMFHDDSPTSLLVEAGSQFFQAMLGMEPGLVNSAMESLSKADEACEHLCKQVSRHNQQIGSYPAGWDWQVCVCDIALMHAVLGFAAGSLVDSMKAAYRIRKTFLSFEKMMGVVRETQAKKRKSGKTQTEDEKFVDEFVESGVLSGYAILTFLVSLFPPTLARILSLLSFHGNRKESLEILWTASPYSNIQGAIAGLTLYAFYGMLQGFSSFAPLRFHKELKECTDLLSRIHQRYPQGTLWLAMDAKLQYMVGNIDRSLAMLESPLKAQLTQIVASRQFEGALIHLSLRNFPRATKEMLDLLNYSKWSNAFYYYAAGCATLQLAKDSASSKEPTTMAHVKDLMKKAEQYLLTSTQYISQKKFMGSNLPVEVYLSRKLRKWKARAVARNASSITEVMQSPPYVELLYIFSVNCFHHQVVSDSIRRDVLNAKCTDTDEIALRDFFLGVIARSKKDYAAAEKQYQKVVSLNKSQMQQEDRDFWVIPFAHYELAAMHWETKGLTAKHEIVSHLKKASDASGYDWQGRMSLMCQLADQTIKSEEST
;
A
#
# COMPACT_ATOMS: atom_id res chain seq x y z
N MET A 1 -32.03 -16.23 -19.03
CA MET A 1 -32.42 -15.26 -20.09
C MET A 1 -33.26 -14.17 -19.43
N PHE A 2 -32.62 -13.17 -18.82
CA PHE A 2 -33.30 -11.97 -18.31
C PHE A 2 -32.91 -10.80 -19.20
N ASN A 3 -33.91 -10.31 -19.93
CA ASN A 3 -33.80 -9.27 -20.94
C ASN A 3 -33.79 -7.90 -20.23
N ILE A 4 -32.63 -7.26 -20.12
CA ILE A 4 -32.49 -5.90 -19.60
C ILE A 4 -32.09 -4.99 -20.76
N THR A 5 -33.05 -4.71 -21.64
CA THR A 5 -33.05 -3.52 -22.49
C THR A 5 -33.91 -2.47 -21.81
N LYS A 6 -33.33 -1.77 -20.84
CA LYS A 6 -33.78 -0.42 -20.46
C LYS A 6 -32.64 0.52 -20.81
N SER A 7 -32.89 1.39 -21.77
CA SER A 7 -32.00 2.49 -22.14
C SER A 7 -31.66 3.29 -20.87
N LEU A 8 -30.40 3.21 -20.46
CA LEU A 8 -29.83 4.19 -19.56
C LEU A 8 -29.75 5.49 -20.35
N SER A 9 -30.81 6.31 -20.24
CA SER A 9 -30.74 7.72 -20.54
C SER A 9 -29.71 8.32 -19.59
N PHE A 10 -28.49 8.53 -20.10
CA PHE A 10 -27.46 9.30 -19.42
C PHE A 10 -27.93 10.75 -19.40
N GLY A 11 -28.63 11.13 -18.32
CA GLY A 11 -28.78 12.53 -17.98
C GLY A 11 -27.39 13.12 -17.84
N SER A 12 -27.04 14.03 -18.75
CA SER A 12 -25.79 14.78 -18.72
C SER A 12 -25.59 15.38 -17.33
N ILE A 13 -24.64 14.86 -16.56
CA ILE A 13 -24.09 15.58 -15.41
C ILE A 13 -23.07 16.58 -15.98
N THR A 14 -23.56 17.45 -16.85
CA THR A 14 -23.02 18.78 -17.06
C THR A 14 -24.01 19.69 -16.37
N LYS A 15 -23.82 19.95 -15.07
CA LYS A 15 -24.29 21.23 -14.55
C LYS A 15 -23.47 22.26 -15.31
N SER A 16 -24.09 22.81 -16.36
CA SER A 16 -23.59 23.97 -17.07
C SER A 16 -23.57 25.14 -16.09
N LEU A 17 -22.45 25.32 -15.41
CA LEU A 17 -21.98 26.67 -15.16
C LEU A 17 -21.56 27.18 -16.53
N SER A 18 -22.48 27.89 -17.20
CA SER A 18 -22.19 28.61 -18.43
C SER A 18 -21.24 29.76 -18.10
N PHE A 19 -19.95 29.46 -17.99
CA PHE A 19 -18.94 30.45 -18.28
C PHE A 19 -18.77 30.46 -19.79
N SER A 20 -19.13 31.59 -20.39
CA SER A 20 -18.71 32.00 -21.72
C SER A 20 -17.25 31.60 -21.91
N SER A 21 -16.96 30.72 -22.87
CA SER A 21 -15.58 30.43 -23.25
C SER A 21 -14.89 31.73 -23.64
N PRO A 22 -13.90 32.22 -22.87
CA PRO A 22 -13.06 33.29 -23.37
C PRO A 22 -12.19 32.64 -24.43
N THR A 23 -12.42 33.02 -25.67
CA THR A 23 -11.51 32.89 -26.82
C THR A 23 -10.25 33.74 -26.59
N GLU A 24 -9.65 33.69 -25.41
CA GLU A 24 -8.40 34.40 -25.17
C GLU A 24 -7.25 33.55 -25.75
N PRO A 25 -6.44 34.14 -26.66
CA PRO A 25 -5.29 33.44 -27.23
C PRO A 25 -4.27 33.14 -26.13
N TYR A 26 -3.58 32.02 -26.25
CA TYR A 26 -2.40 31.77 -25.44
C TYR A 26 -1.34 32.82 -25.80
N THR A 27 -0.94 33.65 -24.83
CA THR A 27 -0.06 34.80 -25.05
C THR A 27 1.35 34.62 -24.48
N GLN A 28 1.64 33.50 -23.83
CA GLN A 28 2.96 33.26 -23.24
C GLN A 28 3.99 32.94 -24.32
N THR A 29 5.16 33.58 -24.21
CA THR A 29 6.35 33.21 -24.98
C THR A 29 6.88 31.83 -24.58
N PRO A 30 7.72 31.16 -25.41
CA PRO A 30 8.34 29.89 -25.05
C PRO A 30 9.06 29.91 -23.69
N LYS A 31 9.77 31.01 -23.41
CA LYS A 31 10.46 31.19 -22.14
C LYS A 31 9.49 31.26 -20.96
N GLN A 32 8.42 32.05 -21.08
CA GLN A 32 7.39 32.14 -20.03
C GLN A 32 6.66 30.80 -19.80
N HIS A 33 6.45 30.02 -20.87
CA HIS A 33 5.90 28.67 -20.77
C HIS A 33 6.84 27.77 -19.95
N VAL A 34 8.13 27.74 -20.30
CA VAL A 34 9.12 26.92 -19.59
C VAL A 34 9.28 27.38 -18.13
N ASP A 35 9.29 28.68 -17.86
CA ASP A 35 9.34 29.22 -16.50
C ASP A 35 8.10 28.80 -15.67
N THR A 36 6.93 28.73 -16.31
CA THR A 36 5.68 28.21 -15.70
C THR A 36 5.83 26.74 -15.32
N LEU A 37 6.38 25.91 -16.20
CA LEU A 37 6.64 24.49 -15.92
C LEU A 37 7.72 24.30 -14.84
N ARG A 38 8.78 25.11 -14.82
CA ARG A 38 9.79 25.11 -13.75
C ARG A 38 9.19 25.50 -12.40
N ARG A 39 8.28 26.50 -12.38
CA ARG A 39 7.51 26.86 -11.17
C ARG A 39 6.68 25.67 -10.68
N LEU A 40 5.99 24.96 -11.57
CA LEU A 40 5.24 23.75 -11.23
C LEU A 40 6.13 22.68 -10.58
N PHE A 41 7.27 22.36 -11.20
CA PHE A 41 8.22 21.37 -10.68
C PHE A 41 8.77 21.76 -9.31
N LYS A 42 9.08 23.05 -9.11
CA LYS A 42 9.51 23.56 -7.81
C LYS A 42 8.47 23.29 -6.72
N GLY A 43 7.18 23.49 -7.00
CA GLY A 43 6.11 23.21 -6.04
C GLY A 43 6.05 21.73 -5.63
N PHE A 44 6.21 20.81 -6.58
CA PHE A 44 6.26 19.39 -6.26
C PHE A 44 7.58 18.95 -5.60
N ASP A 45 8.70 19.57 -5.94
CA ASP A 45 9.96 19.32 -5.24
C ASP A 45 9.88 19.78 -3.77
N MET A 46 9.20 20.90 -3.48
CA MET A 46 8.88 21.34 -2.12
C MET A 46 7.96 20.33 -1.40
N MET A 47 6.98 19.75 -2.09
CA MET A 47 6.10 18.71 -1.54
C MET A 47 6.90 17.47 -1.12
N MET A 48 7.82 17.01 -1.97
CA MET A 48 8.70 15.87 -1.69
C MET A 48 9.74 16.15 -0.59
N ASN A 49 10.01 17.43 -0.31
CA ASN A 49 10.84 17.90 0.81
C ASN A 49 10.05 18.21 2.08
N ASP A 50 8.74 17.91 2.12
CA ASP A 50 7.87 18.19 3.27
C ASP A 50 7.79 19.70 3.62
N GLU A 51 7.90 20.58 2.61
CA GLU A 51 7.89 22.04 2.73
C GLU A 51 6.50 22.65 2.53
N PHE A 52 5.45 22.07 3.13
CA PHE A 52 4.05 22.44 2.88
C PHE A 52 3.70 23.89 3.27
N GLU A 53 4.36 24.46 4.27
CA GLU A 53 4.20 25.88 4.60
C GLU A 53 4.71 26.79 3.47
N ALA A 54 5.86 26.47 2.91
CA ALA A 54 6.42 27.23 1.81
C ALA A 54 5.57 27.07 0.53
N ILE A 55 4.95 25.90 0.32
CA ILE A 55 3.96 25.69 -0.74
C ILE A 55 2.77 26.65 -0.55
N ARG A 56 2.17 26.69 0.64
CA ARG A 56 1.03 27.60 0.93
C ARG A 56 1.39 29.06 0.68
N ASN A 57 2.62 29.46 0.97
CA ASN A 57 3.08 30.83 0.74
C ASN A 57 3.33 31.13 -0.75
N MET A 58 3.82 30.16 -1.53
CA MET A 58 4.21 30.37 -2.94
C MET A 58 3.07 30.09 -3.96
N PHE A 59 2.12 29.24 -3.60
CA PHE A 59 1.04 28.74 -4.46
C PHE A 59 -0.33 29.04 -3.83
N HIS A 60 -0.64 30.33 -3.69
CA HIS A 60 -1.90 30.83 -3.12
C HIS A 60 -2.78 31.57 -4.16
N ASP A 61 -2.34 31.63 -5.41
CA ASP A 61 -3.07 32.23 -6.52
C ASP A 61 -3.93 31.18 -7.26
N ASP A 62 -4.90 31.63 -8.07
CA ASP A 62 -5.76 30.73 -8.87
C ASP A 62 -5.10 30.30 -10.20
N SER A 63 -3.77 30.38 -10.32
CA SER A 63 -3.09 29.94 -11.55
C SER A 63 -3.19 28.41 -11.70
N PRO A 64 -3.18 27.88 -12.94
CA PRO A 64 -3.18 26.43 -13.17
C PRO A 64 -2.04 25.70 -12.44
N THR A 65 -0.87 26.34 -12.29
CA THR A 65 0.25 25.78 -11.52
C THR A 65 -0.03 25.68 -10.03
N SER A 66 -0.66 26.69 -9.42
CA SER A 66 -1.00 26.68 -8.00
C SER A 66 -2.08 25.65 -7.70
N LEU A 67 -3.12 25.59 -8.54
CA LEU A 67 -4.18 24.58 -8.42
C LEU A 67 -3.62 23.15 -8.53
N LEU A 68 -2.68 22.91 -9.45
CA LEU A 68 -2.02 21.60 -9.59
C LEU A 68 -1.17 21.22 -8.38
N VAL A 69 -0.35 22.15 -7.87
CA VAL A 69 0.50 21.89 -6.70
C VAL A 69 -0.35 21.66 -5.46
N GLU A 70 -1.42 22.44 -5.28
CA GLU A 70 -2.39 22.23 -4.20
C GLU A 70 -3.07 20.87 -4.32
N ALA A 71 -3.60 20.53 -5.51
CA ALA A 71 -4.27 19.25 -5.73
C ALA A 71 -3.35 18.05 -5.49
N GLY A 72 -2.09 18.11 -5.98
CA GLY A 72 -1.10 17.08 -5.71
C GLY A 72 -0.72 16.99 -4.22
N SER A 73 -0.59 18.13 -3.54
CA SER A 73 -0.31 18.18 -2.09
C SER A 73 -1.43 17.55 -1.26
N GLN A 74 -2.68 17.86 -1.60
CA GLN A 74 -3.85 17.29 -0.93
C GLN A 74 -4.01 15.80 -1.25
N PHE A 75 -3.77 15.39 -2.50
CA PHE A 75 -3.74 13.98 -2.89
C PHE A 75 -2.69 13.21 -2.09
N PHE A 76 -1.47 13.76 -1.96
CA PHE A 76 -0.39 13.15 -1.19
C PHE A 76 -0.77 12.98 0.29
N GLN A 77 -1.34 14.02 0.91
CA GLN A 77 -1.86 13.93 2.29
C GLN A 77 -2.99 12.91 2.44
N ALA A 78 -3.92 12.85 1.48
CA ALA A 78 -5.01 11.91 1.46
C ALA A 78 -4.52 10.46 1.35
N MET A 79 -3.50 10.21 0.53
CA MET A 79 -2.90 8.88 0.37
C MET A 79 -2.13 8.42 1.61
N LEU A 80 -1.45 9.32 2.32
CA LEU A 80 -0.73 8.98 3.55
C LEU A 80 -1.68 8.78 4.74
N GLY A 81 -2.75 9.57 4.84
CA GLY A 81 -3.69 9.51 5.96
C GLY A 81 -4.85 8.53 5.76
N MET A 82 -5.30 8.34 4.52
CA MET A 82 -6.50 7.58 4.14
C MET A 82 -7.74 7.96 4.96
N GLU A 83 -7.84 9.23 5.38
CA GLU A 83 -8.95 9.75 6.15
C GLU A 83 -10.05 10.30 5.22
N PRO A 84 -11.35 9.97 5.44
CA PRO A 84 -12.42 10.39 4.53
C PRO A 84 -12.47 11.89 4.24
N GLY A 85 -12.18 12.73 5.25
CA GLY A 85 -12.14 14.19 5.08
C GLY A 85 -11.02 14.66 4.15
N LEU A 86 -9.83 14.07 4.28
CA LEU A 86 -8.68 14.37 3.40
C LEU A 86 -8.95 13.89 1.97
N VAL A 87 -9.54 12.70 1.82
CA VAL A 87 -9.90 12.14 0.50
C VAL A 87 -10.91 13.04 -0.20
N ASN A 88 -11.96 13.50 0.48
CA ASN A 88 -12.96 14.38 -0.11
C ASN A 88 -12.36 15.73 -0.53
N SER A 89 -11.56 16.36 0.34
CA SER A 89 -10.85 17.61 -0.01
C SER A 89 -9.97 17.43 -1.24
N ALA A 90 -9.18 16.36 -1.29
CA ALA A 90 -8.31 16.09 -2.43
C ALA A 90 -9.10 15.88 -3.73
N MET A 91 -10.25 15.19 -3.69
CA MET A 91 -11.12 15.04 -4.87
C MET A 91 -11.68 16.37 -5.36
N GLU A 92 -12.04 17.29 -4.46
CA GLU A 92 -12.50 18.63 -4.83
C GLU A 92 -11.39 19.46 -5.49
N SER A 93 -10.20 19.51 -4.89
CA SER A 93 -9.05 20.25 -5.45
C SER A 93 -8.58 19.65 -6.77
N LEU A 94 -8.56 18.32 -6.91
CA LEU A 94 -8.26 17.67 -8.18
C LEU A 94 -9.28 18.04 -9.27
N SER A 95 -10.55 18.24 -8.93
CA SER A 95 -11.56 18.64 -9.92
C SER A 95 -11.31 20.06 -10.46
N LYS A 96 -10.95 21.00 -9.58
CA LYS A 96 -10.58 22.37 -9.97
C LYS A 96 -9.32 22.38 -10.84
N ALA A 97 -8.31 21.60 -10.46
CA ALA A 97 -7.08 21.48 -11.22
C ALA A 97 -7.30 20.84 -12.61
N ASP A 98 -8.17 19.83 -12.71
CA ASP A 98 -8.55 19.16 -13.96
C ASP A 98 -9.12 20.17 -14.98
N GLU A 99 -10.08 21.00 -14.56
CA GLU A 99 -10.71 22.01 -15.41
C GLU A 99 -9.70 23.05 -15.92
N ALA A 100 -8.87 23.61 -15.03
CA ALA A 100 -7.85 24.59 -15.38
C ALA A 100 -6.78 24.00 -16.32
N CYS A 101 -6.34 22.77 -16.05
CA CYS A 101 -5.30 22.09 -16.82
C CYS A 101 -5.80 21.66 -18.21
N GLU A 102 -7.03 21.13 -18.32
CA GLU A 102 -7.62 20.80 -19.63
C GLU A 102 -7.79 22.05 -20.50
N HIS A 103 -8.18 23.19 -19.92
CA HIS A 103 -8.30 24.45 -20.65
C HIS A 103 -6.95 24.92 -21.20
N LEU A 104 -5.92 24.95 -20.35
CA LEU A 104 -4.57 25.37 -20.73
C LEU A 104 -3.95 24.43 -21.78
N CYS A 105 -4.11 23.11 -21.63
CA CYS A 105 -3.66 22.12 -22.59
C CYS A 105 -4.24 22.37 -23.99
N LYS A 106 -5.54 22.67 -24.08
CA LYS A 106 -6.22 23.00 -25.35
C LYS A 106 -5.69 24.31 -25.95
N GLN A 107 -5.45 25.34 -25.14
CA GLN A 107 -4.90 26.61 -25.59
C GLN A 107 -3.49 26.47 -26.16
N VAL A 108 -2.58 25.79 -25.44
CA VAL A 108 -1.20 25.55 -25.89
C VAL A 108 -1.17 24.72 -27.17
N SER A 109 -1.97 23.64 -27.22
CA SER A 109 -2.07 22.79 -28.41
C SER A 109 -2.54 23.56 -29.65
N ARG A 110 -3.49 24.48 -29.49
CA ARG A 110 -3.99 25.34 -30.59
C ARG A 110 -2.98 26.40 -31.03
N HIS A 111 -2.23 26.96 -30.08
CA HIS A 111 -1.15 27.90 -30.39
C HIS A 111 -0.03 27.23 -31.20
N ASN A 112 0.16 25.91 -31.01
CA ASN A 112 1.03 25.04 -31.80
C ASN A 112 2.50 25.53 -31.86
N GLN A 113 2.96 26.15 -30.77
CA GLN A 113 4.35 26.52 -30.60
C GLN A 113 5.09 25.37 -29.91
N GLN A 114 5.80 24.59 -30.72
CA GLN A 114 6.56 23.44 -30.24
C GLN A 114 7.83 23.89 -29.49
N ILE A 115 8.06 23.30 -28.31
CA ILE A 115 9.29 23.43 -27.53
C ILE A 115 9.88 22.03 -27.39
N GLY A 116 11.11 21.84 -27.85
CA GLY A 116 11.76 20.54 -27.85
C GLY A 116 11.24 19.61 -28.94
N SER A 117 11.23 18.31 -28.65
CA SER A 117 11.02 17.24 -29.63
C SER A 117 9.58 16.72 -29.67
N TYR A 118 8.74 17.11 -28.72
CA TYR A 118 7.38 16.62 -28.56
C TYR A 118 6.34 17.64 -29.06
N PRO A 119 5.14 17.21 -29.49
CA PRO A 119 4.11 18.14 -29.95
C PRO A 119 3.70 19.15 -28.86
N ALA A 120 3.32 20.35 -29.27
CA ALA A 120 2.90 21.42 -28.36
C ALA A 120 1.74 20.96 -27.44
N GLY A 121 1.84 21.27 -26.15
CA GLY A 121 0.83 20.95 -25.13
C GLY A 121 0.95 19.57 -24.51
N TRP A 122 1.94 18.76 -24.87
CA TRP A 122 2.15 17.42 -24.29
C TRP A 122 2.56 17.47 -22.82
N ASP A 123 3.32 18.48 -22.42
CA ASP A 123 3.58 18.83 -21.01
C ASP A 123 2.29 18.92 -20.18
N TRP A 124 1.32 19.73 -20.62
CA TRP A 124 0.03 19.87 -19.96
C TRP A 124 -0.86 18.65 -20.14
N GLN A 125 -0.73 17.91 -21.24
CA GLN A 125 -1.43 16.64 -21.43
C GLN A 125 -0.98 15.58 -20.43
N VAL A 126 0.31 15.55 -20.06
CA VAL A 126 0.82 14.72 -18.96
C VAL A 126 0.15 15.13 -17.65
N CYS A 127 0.11 16.42 -17.31
CA CYS A 127 -0.58 16.91 -16.10
C CYS A 127 -2.07 16.49 -16.05
N VAL A 128 -2.81 16.62 -17.16
CA VAL A 128 -4.21 16.16 -17.26
C VAL A 128 -4.32 14.67 -16.97
N CYS A 129 -3.42 13.86 -17.55
CA CYS A 129 -3.41 12.42 -17.33
C CYS A 129 -3.06 12.05 -15.88
N ASP A 130 -2.11 12.76 -15.26
CA ASP A 130 -1.72 12.57 -13.86
C ASP A 130 -2.87 12.91 -12.90
N ILE A 131 -3.57 14.04 -13.11
CA ILE A 131 -4.77 14.40 -12.32
C ILE A 131 -5.84 13.32 -12.46
N ALA A 132 -6.11 12.86 -13.69
CA ALA A 132 -7.10 11.82 -13.92
C ALA A 132 -6.74 10.49 -13.26
N LEU A 133 -5.44 10.16 -13.21
CA LEU A 133 -4.92 9.01 -12.48
C LEU A 133 -5.10 9.15 -10.97
N MET A 134 -4.76 10.31 -10.39
CA MET A 134 -4.98 10.62 -8.98
C MET A 134 -6.46 10.53 -8.59
N HIS A 135 -7.35 11.08 -9.41
CA HIS A 135 -8.81 10.93 -9.27
C HIS A 135 -9.25 9.48 -9.24
N ALA A 136 -8.74 8.66 -10.16
CA ALA A 136 -9.09 7.25 -10.21
C ALA A 136 -8.65 6.52 -8.94
N VAL A 137 -7.42 6.76 -8.47
CA VAL A 137 -6.89 6.16 -7.23
C VAL A 137 -7.76 6.52 -6.02
N LEU A 138 -8.10 7.81 -5.84
CA LEU A 138 -9.00 8.23 -4.75
C LEU A 138 -10.42 7.68 -4.92
N GLY A 139 -10.93 7.60 -6.15
CA GLY A 139 -12.25 7.04 -6.45
C GLY A 139 -12.38 5.57 -6.04
N PHE A 140 -11.32 4.77 -6.25
CA PHE A 140 -11.27 3.41 -5.71
C PHE A 140 -11.20 3.40 -4.19
N ALA A 141 -10.44 4.30 -3.57
CA ALA A 141 -10.36 4.40 -2.11
C ALA A 141 -11.70 4.82 -1.45
N ALA A 142 -12.52 5.63 -2.13
CA ALA A 142 -13.81 6.13 -1.63
C ALA A 142 -14.92 5.05 -1.58
N GLY A 143 -14.80 4.00 -2.40
CA GLY A 143 -15.46 2.71 -2.16
C GLY A 143 -16.93 2.55 -2.55
N SER A 144 -17.54 3.46 -3.30
CA SER A 144 -18.84 3.19 -3.93
C SER A 144 -18.66 2.48 -5.28
N LEU A 145 -19.56 1.54 -5.61
CA LEU A 145 -19.54 0.83 -6.90
C LEU A 145 -19.71 1.81 -8.09
N VAL A 146 -20.52 2.86 -7.90
CA VAL A 146 -20.75 3.90 -8.92
C VAL A 146 -19.48 4.72 -9.13
N ASP A 147 -18.79 5.09 -8.05
CA ASP A 147 -17.52 5.81 -8.14
C ASP A 147 -16.44 4.93 -8.76
N SER A 148 -16.46 3.61 -8.49
CA SER A 148 -15.59 2.64 -9.13
C SER A 148 -15.83 2.53 -10.65
N MET A 149 -17.09 2.59 -11.11
CA MET A 149 -17.40 2.61 -12.55
C MET A 149 -16.96 3.91 -13.23
N LYS A 150 -17.19 5.07 -12.60
CA LYS A 150 -16.70 6.36 -13.11
C LYS A 150 -15.17 6.39 -13.15
N ALA A 151 -14.51 5.88 -12.11
CA ALA A 151 -13.07 5.72 -12.06
C ALA A 151 -12.56 4.81 -13.18
N ALA A 152 -13.23 3.68 -13.45
CA ALA A 152 -12.88 2.77 -14.55
C ALA A 152 -12.96 3.45 -15.93
N TYR A 153 -13.99 4.26 -16.18
CA TYR A 153 -14.10 5.03 -17.42
C TYR A 153 -12.97 6.06 -17.56
N ARG A 154 -12.67 6.81 -16.49
CA ARG A 154 -11.55 7.76 -16.46
C ARG A 154 -10.22 7.04 -16.74
N ILE A 155 -9.98 5.90 -16.11
CA ILE A 155 -8.81 5.03 -16.34
C ILE A 155 -8.65 4.70 -17.82
N ARG A 156 -9.72 4.31 -18.51
CA ARG A 156 -9.64 3.99 -19.94
C ARG A 156 -9.21 5.20 -20.75
N LYS A 157 -9.83 6.37 -20.54
CA LYS A 157 -9.47 7.61 -21.26
C LYS A 157 -7.98 7.95 -21.03
N THR A 158 -7.54 7.87 -19.77
CA THR A 158 -6.15 8.14 -19.38
C THR A 158 -5.19 7.13 -20.01
N PHE A 159 -5.54 5.85 -20.05
CA PHE A 159 -4.71 4.80 -20.66
C PHE A 159 -4.47 5.06 -22.14
N LEU A 160 -5.53 5.31 -22.91
CA LEU A 160 -5.42 5.58 -24.35
C LEU A 160 -4.56 6.81 -24.63
N SER A 161 -4.63 7.82 -23.78
CA SER A 161 -3.80 9.02 -23.88
C SER A 161 -2.31 8.67 -23.64
N PHE A 162 -2.01 7.98 -22.54
CA PHE A 162 -0.64 7.57 -22.24
C PHE A 162 -0.07 6.59 -23.26
N GLU A 163 -0.87 5.65 -23.77
CA GLU A 163 -0.46 4.69 -24.80
C GLU A 163 -0.05 5.42 -26.08
N LYS A 164 -0.87 6.37 -26.55
CA LYS A 164 -0.52 7.23 -27.69
C LYS A 164 0.76 8.00 -27.44
N MET A 165 0.90 8.63 -26.27
CA MET A 165 2.10 9.38 -25.92
C MET A 165 3.34 8.49 -25.84
N MET A 166 3.21 7.29 -25.28
CA MET A 166 4.30 6.33 -25.13
C MET A 166 4.82 5.86 -26.49
N GLY A 167 3.94 5.64 -27.48
CA GLY A 167 4.36 5.33 -28.85
C GLY A 167 5.29 6.40 -29.43
N VAL A 168 4.89 7.66 -29.35
CA VAL A 168 5.70 8.79 -29.85
C VAL A 168 6.98 8.98 -29.02
N VAL A 169 6.93 8.84 -27.70
CA VAL A 169 8.12 8.91 -26.83
C VAL A 169 9.16 7.87 -27.24
N ARG A 170 8.75 6.61 -27.46
CA ARG A 170 9.65 5.53 -27.90
C ARG A 170 10.28 5.85 -29.26
N GLU A 171 9.48 6.31 -30.23
CA GLU A 171 9.97 6.70 -31.56
C GLU A 171 10.94 7.89 -31.51
N THR A 172 10.59 8.92 -30.75
CA THR A 172 11.40 10.14 -30.63
C THR A 172 12.73 9.85 -29.92
N GLN A 173 12.73 9.08 -28.83
CA GLN A 173 13.95 8.65 -28.16
C GLN A 173 14.86 7.82 -29.08
N ALA A 174 14.29 6.92 -29.90
CA ALA A 174 15.05 6.16 -30.88
C ALA A 174 15.69 7.05 -31.97
N LYS A 175 14.98 8.11 -32.41
CA LYS A 175 15.51 9.11 -33.35
C LYS A 175 16.62 9.95 -32.72
N LYS A 176 16.42 10.45 -31.50
CA LYS A 176 17.43 11.24 -30.75
C LYS A 176 18.74 10.49 -30.57
N ARG A 177 18.70 9.19 -30.24
CA ARG A 177 19.92 8.35 -30.12
C ARG A 177 20.76 8.31 -31.41
N LYS A 178 20.15 8.54 -32.57
CA LYS A 178 20.83 8.58 -33.89
C LYS A 178 21.18 10.00 -34.34
N SER A 179 20.53 11.00 -33.77
CA SER A 179 20.61 12.41 -34.13
C SER A 179 21.45 13.14 -33.09
N GLY A 180 22.72 13.43 -33.40
CA GLY A 180 23.60 14.23 -32.53
C GLY A 180 23.24 15.72 -32.45
N LYS A 181 21.96 16.10 -32.57
CA LYS A 181 21.51 17.49 -32.44
C LYS A 181 21.65 17.95 -30.99
N THR A 182 22.33 19.07 -30.82
CA THR A 182 22.40 19.77 -29.53
C THR A 182 21.07 20.47 -29.25
N GLN A 183 20.44 20.14 -28.13
CA GLN A 183 19.24 20.82 -27.63
C GLN A 183 19.63 21.95 -26.68
N THR A 184 18.82 23.00 -26.62
CA THR A 184 18.91 24.01 -25.55
C THR A 184 18.51 23.41 -24.19
N GLU A 185 18.87 24.06 -23.10
CA GLU A 185 18.49 23.61 -21.75
C GLU A 185 16.97 23.59 -21.53
N ASP A 186 16.26 24.55 -22.13
CA ASP A 186 14.80 24.65 -22.03
C ASP A 186 14.09 23.53 -22.81
N GLU A 187 14.56 23.24 -24.03
CA GLU A 187 14.06 22.09 -24.81
C GLU A 187 14.34 20.77 -24.11
N LYS A 188 15.52 20.62 -23.52
CA LYS A 188 15.89 19.42 -22.75
C LYS A 188 15.00 19.26 -21.52
N PHE A 189 14.71 20.34 -20.80
CA PHE A 189 13.83 20.31 -19.64
C PHE A 189 12.40 19.87 -20.01
N VAL A 190 11.81 20.44 -21.07
CA VAL A 190 10.46 20.06 -21.53
C VAL A 190 10.44 18.61 -22.03
N ASP A 191 11.46 18.20 -22.80
CA ASP A 191 11.57 16.82 -23.26
C ASP A 191 11.70 15.83 -22.09
N GLU A 192 12.54 16.12 -21.11
CA GLU A 192 12.68 15.28 -19.91
C GLU A 192 11.37 15.22 -19.11
N PHE A 193 10.63 16.32 -19.00
CA PHE A 193 9.31 16.31 -18.37
C PHE A 193 8.35 15.38 -19.11
N VAL A 194 8.17 15.56 -20.42
CA VAL A 194 7.25 14.73 -21.21
C VAL A 194 7.66 13.27 -21.18
N GLU A 195 8.94 12.96 -21.39
CA GLU A 195 9.45 11.59 -21.37
C GLU A 195 9.22 10.91 -20.01
N SER A 196 9.66 11.56 -18.93
CA SER A 196 9.55 10.98 -17.58
C SER A 196 8.10 10.83 -17.14
N GLY A 197 7.24 11.81 -17.41
CA GLY A 197 5.82 11.77 -17.06
C GLY A 197 5.00 10.76 -17.86
N VAL A 198 5.31 10.59 -19.15
CA VAL A 198 4.66 9.54 -19.95
C VAL A 198 5.10 8.15 -19.49
N LEU A 199 6.40 7.94 -19.24
CA LEU A 199 6.92 6.66 -18.74
C LEU A 199 6.32 6.31 -17.37
N SER A 200 6.38 7.24 -16.39
CA SER A 200 5.87 7.02 -15.04
C SER A 200 4.35 6.81 -15.07
N GLY A 201 3.59 7.73 -15.68
CA GLY A 201 2.13 7.69 -15.71
C GLY A 201 1.57 6.45 -16.41
N TYR A 202 2.13 6.06 -17.56
CA TYR A 202 1.76 4.82 -18.24
C TYR A 202 2.03 3.60 -17.37
N ALA A 203 3.21 3.52 -16.76
CA ALA A 203 3.62 2.37 -15.98
C ALA A 203 2.80 2.23 -14.68
N ILE A 204 2.53 3.33 -13.98
CA ILE A 204 1.71 3.38 -12.77
C ILE A 204 0.28 2.95 -13.08
N LEU A 205 -0.32 3.49 -14.14
CA LEU A 205 -1.68 3.14 -14.53
C LEU A 205 -1.81 1.64 -14.86
N THR A 206 -0.90 1.12 -15.69
CA THR A 206 -0.85 -0.29 -16.07
C THR A 206 -0.57 -1.20 -14.86
N PHE A 207 0.25 -0.72 -13.91
CA PHE A 207 0.54 -1.42 -12.66
C PHE A 207 -0.70 -1.51 -11.78
N LEU A 208 -1.39 -0.39 -11.54
CA LEU A 208 -2.61 -0.35 -10.73
C LEU A 208 -3.68 -1.28 -11.30
N VAL A 209 -3.83 -1.33 -12.61
CA VAL A 209 -4.81 -2.20 -13.27
C VAL A 209 -4.45 -3.67 -13.11
N SER A 210 -3.16 -4.02 -13.01
CA SER A 210 -2.73 -5.38 -12.65
C SER A 210 -3.16 -5.80 -11.24
N LEU A 211 -3.44 -4.84 -10.35
CA LEU A 211 -3.87 -5.06 -8.97
C LEU A 211 -5.40 -5.08 -8.81
N PHE A 212 -6.17 -4.83 -9.88
CA PHE A 212 -7.63 -4.75 -9.77
C PHE A 212 -8.28 -6.12 -9.57
N PRO A 213 -9.22 -6.27 -8.60
CA PRO A 213 -9.99 -7.49 -8.43
C PRO A 213 -10.55 -8.03 -9.75
N PRO A 214 -10.70 -9.35 -9.92
CA PRO A 214 -11.14 -9.96 -11.18
C PRO A 214 -12.45 -9.39 -11.75
N THR A 215 -13.36 -8.91 -10.90
CA THR A 215 -14.61 -8.27 -11.32
C THR A 215 -14.36 -6.92 -12.00
N LEU A 216 -13.47 -6.09 -11.46
CA LEU A 216 -13.10 -4.80 -12.06
C LEU A 216 -12.23 -5.02 -13.30
N ALA A 217 -11.30 -5.98 -13.25
CA ALA A 217 -10.48 -6.36 -14.40
C ALA A 217 -11.34 -6.80 -15.59
N ARG A 218 -12.43 -7.57 -15.36
CA ARG A 218 -13.38 -7.96 -16.42
C ARG A 218 -14.10 -6.79 -17.07
N ILE A 219 -14.41 -5.74 -16.31
CA ILE A 219 -15.04 -4.54 -16.88
C ILE A 219 -14.05 -3.83 -17.83
N LEU A 220 -12.78 -3.76 -17.45
CA LEU A 220 -11.74 -3.15 -18.28
C LEU A 220 -11.33 -4.05 -19.46
N SER A 221 -11.38 -5.38 -19.33
CA SER A 221 -11.03 -6.29 -20.43
C SER A 221 -12.03 -6.21 -21.58
N LEU A 222 -13.31 -5.94 -21.31
CA LEU A 222 -14.32 -5.64 -22.35
C LEU A 222 -13.95 -4.39 -23.18
N LEU A 223 -13.05 -3.56 -22.65
CA LEU A 223 -12.55 -2.34 -23.26
C LEU A 223 -11.17 -2.56 -23.93
N SER A 224 -10.74 -3.83 -24.07
CA SER A 224 -9.43 -4.26 -24.60
C SER A 224 -8.23 -3.79 -23.77
N PHE A 225 -8.43 -3.48 -22.49
CA PHE A 225 -7.39 -2.98 -21.61
C PHE A 225 -6.99 -4.03 -20.57
N HIS A 226 -5.71 -4.35 -20.51
CA HIS A 226 -5.14 -5.34 -19.59
C HIS A 226 -3.94 -4.74 -18.86
N GLY A 227 -3.86 -4.94 -17.54
CA GLY A 227 -2.67 -4.59 -16.77
C GLY A 227 -1.54 -5.59 -17.02
N ASN A 228 -0.31 -5.09 -17.09
CA ASN A 228 0.90 -5.89 -17.25
C ASN A 228 1.91 -5.50 -16.16
N ARG A 229 2.00 -6.32 -15.10
CA ARG A 229 2.87 -6.02 -13.96
C ARG A 229 4.36 -5.98 -14.35
N LYS A 230 4.82 -6.97 -15.12
CA LYS A 230 6.24 -7.07 -15.49
C LYS A 230 6.69 -5.84 -16.27
N GLU A 231 5.99 -5.53 -17.36
CA GLU A 231 6.29 -4.36 -18.18
C GLU A 231 6.21 -3.06 -17.36
N SER A 232 5.17 -2.91 -16.52
CA SER A 232 5.06 -1.76 -15.65
C SER A 232 6.28 -1.59 -14.74
N LEU A 233 6.75 -2.65 -14.08
CA LEU A 233 7.92 -2.57 -13.19
C LEU A 233 9.20 -2.24 -13.98
N GLU A 234 9.39 -2.83 -15.17
CA GLU A 234 10.53 -2.52 -16.05
C GLU A 234 10.53 -1.05 -16.51
N ILE A 235 9.37 -0.51 -16.88
CA ILE A 235 9.24 0.91 -17.26
C ILE A 235 9.45 1.82 -16.04
N LEU A 236 8.94 1.47 -14.86
CA LEU A 236 9.19 2.22 -13.62
C LEU A 236 10.68 2.28 -13.29
N TRP A 237 11.40 1.16 -13.42
CA TRP A 237 12.85 1.15 -13.26
C TRP A 237 13.57 2.04 -14.28
N THR A 238 13.05 2.13 -15.50
CA THR A 238 13.56 3.03 -16.56
C THR A 238 13.26 4.50 -16.27
N ALA A 239 12.12 4.81 -15.64
CA ALA A 239 11.71 6.17 -15.29
C ALA A 239 12.37 6.69 -14.01
N SER A 240 12.66 5.82 -13.05
CA SER A 240 13.21 6.18 -11.74
C SER A 240 14.55 6.97 -11.74
N PRO A 241 15.45 6.87 -12.75
CA PRO A 241 16.69 7.63 -12.79
C PRO A 241 16.52 9.10 -13.22
N TYR A 242 15.37 9.50 -13.77
CA TYR A 242 15.13 10.91 -14.10
C TYR A 242 15.18 11.74 -12.81
N SER A 243 16.04 12.75 -12.76
CA SER A 243 16.24 13.60 -11.58
C SER A 243 15.17 14.69 -11.52
N ASN A 244 13.91 14.27 -11.36
CA ASN A 244 12.74 15.12 -11.24
C ASN A 244 11.62 14.43 -10.44
N ILE A 245 10.50 15.13 -10.28
CA ILE A 245 9.33 14.62 -9.55
C ILE A 245 8.78 13.30 -10.12
N GLN A 246 8.77 13.13 -11.44
CA GLN A 246 8.23 11.94 -12.09
C GLN A 246 9.10 10.71 -11.82
N GLY A 247 10.43 10.86 -11.83
CA GLY A 247 11.36 9.81 -11.41
C GLY A 247 11.18 9.45 -9.92
N ALA A 248 10.93 10.45 -9.07
CA ALA A 248 10.64 10.22 -7.66
C ALA A 248 9.31 9.47 -7.43
N ILE A 249 8.25 9.81 -8.18
CA ILE A 249 6.96 9.11 -8.14
C ILE A 249 7.09 7.67 -8.67
N ALA A 250 7.91 7.46 -9.72
CA ALA A 250 8.23 6.11 -10.18
C ALA A 250 8.93 5.29 -9.07
N GLY A 251 9.87 5.91 -8.36
CA GLY A 251 10.51 5.30 -7.19
C GLY A 251 9.56 5.01 -6.03
N LEU A 252 8.61 5.91 -5.74
CA LEU A 252 7.55 5.66 -4.76
C LEU A 252 6.67 4.47 -5.15
N THR A 253 6.39 4.30 -6.44
CA THR A 253 5.60 3.18 -6.94
C THR A 253 6.35 1.86 -6.80
N LEU A 254 7.66 1.86 -7.09
CA LEU A 254 8.53 0.72 -6.82
C LEU A 254 8.57 0.39 -5.32
N TYR A 255 8.71 1.38 -4.44
CA TYR A 255 8.60 1.18 -2.99
C TYR A 255 7.23 0.62 -2.59
N ALA A 256 6.13 1.12 -3.17
CA ALA A 256 4.80 0.62 -2.88
C ALA A 256 4.66 -0.87 -3.23
N PHE A 257 5.29 -1.34 -4.31
CA PHE A 257 5.34 -2.75 -4.64
C PHE A 257 6.26 -3.53 -3.70
N TYR A 258 7.55 -3.21 -3.66
CA TYR A 258 8.57 -4.02 -2.98
C TYR A 258 8.55 -3.87 -1.45
N GLY A 259 8.36 -2.65 -0.95
CA GLY A 259 8.35 -2.33 0.48
C GLY A 259 7.00 -2.56 1.15
N MET A 260 5.89 -2.22 0.47
CA MET A 260 4.56 -2.33 1.07
C MET A 260 3.81 -3.60 0.67
N LEU A 261 3.47 -3.77 -0.61
CA LEU A 261 2.63 -4.90 -1.06
C LEU A 261 3.30 -6.26 -0.80
N GLN A 262 4.61 -6.37 -1.05
CA GLN A 262 5.35 -7.59 -0.73
C GLN A 262 5.70 -7.75 0.74
N GLY A 263 5.58 -6.69 1.55
CA GLY A 263 5.80 -6.76 3.00
C GLY A 263 4.79 -7.65 3.74
N PHE A 264 3.66 -7.96 3.09
CA PHE A 264 2.57 -8.75 3.67
C PHE A 264 2.15 -9.95 2.81
N SER A 265 2.89 -10.24 1.74
CA SER A 265 2.69 -11.39 0.83
C SER A 265 3.78 -12.43 1.06
N SER A 266 3.38 -13.69 1.21
CA SER A 266 4.30 -14.83 1.31
C SER A 266 4.80 -15.33 -0.05
N PHE A 267 4.17 -14.86 -1.14
CA PHE A 267 4.42 -15.24 -2.51
C PHE A 267 5.09 -14.08 -3.25
N ALA A 268 6.39 -14.17 -3.46
CA ALA A 268 7.22 -13.08 -4.01
C ALA A 268 7.80 -13.44 -5.40
N PRO A 269 8.10 -12.44 -6.26
CA PRO A 269 8.83 -12.64 -7.51
C PRO A 269 10.17 -13.35 -7.30
N LEU A 270 10.66 -14.08 -8.30
CA LEU A 270 11.89 -14.86 -8.17
C LEU A 270 13.11 -13.98 -7.87
N ARG A 271 13.11 -12.74 -8.39
CA ARG A 271 14.18 -11.75 -8.19
C ARG A 271 13.94 -10.80 -7.01
N PHE A 272 12.93 -11.05 -6.18
CA PHE A 272 12.48 -10.12 -5.14
C PHE A 272 13.61 -9.60 -4.24
N HIS A 273 14.47 -10.46 -3.72
CA HIS A 273 15.56 -10.01 -2.82
C HIS A 273 16.57 -9.09 -3.49
N LYS A 274 16.88 -9.35 -4.77
CA LYS A 274 17.77 -8.49 -5.57
C LYS A 274 17.11 -7.14 -5.80
N GLU A 275 15.86 -7.13 -6.24
CA GLU A 275 15.12 -5.92 -6.58
C GLU A 275 14.77 -5.08 -5.34
N LEU A 276 14.55 -5.72 -4.19
CA LEU A 276 14.38 -5.02 -2.91
C LEU A 276 15.65 -4.26 -2.52
N LYS A 277 16.84 -4.83 -2.74
CA LYS A 277 18.11 -4.15 -2.52
C LYS A 277 18.29 -2.99 -3.50
N GLU A 278 18.01 -3.21 -4.79
CA GLU A 278 18.02 -2.14 -5.80
C GLU A 278 17.05 -1.00 -5.44
N CYS A 279 15.89 -1.32 -4.85
CA CYS A 279 14.91 -0.35 -4.37
C CYS A 279 15.43 0.47 -3.18
N THR A 280 16.24 -0.16 -2.31
CA THR A 280 16.91 0.51 -1.19
C THR A 280 17.94 1.54 -1.70
N ASP A 281 18.73 1.16 -2.70
CA ASP A 281 19.70 2.07 -3.33
C ASP A 281 19.00 3.21 -4.08
N LEU A 282 17.85 2.94 -4.71
CA LEU A 282 17.01 3.96 -5.35
C LEU A 282 16.48 4.97 -4.34
N LEU A 283 15.90 4.54 -3.22
CA LEU A 283 15.41 5.46 -2.19
C LEU A 283 16.53 6.32 -1.62
N SER A 284 17.73 5.77 -1.45
CA SER A 284 18.89 6.55 -1.01
C SER A 284 19.22 7.70 -1.97
N ARG A 285 19.14 7.48 -3.29
CA ARG A 285 19.32 8.56 -4.29
C ARG A 285 18.20 9.60 -4.26
N ILE A 286 16.95 9.15 -4.09
CA ILE A 286 15.80 10.05 -3.98
C ILE A 286 15.94 10.94 -2.73
N HIS A 287 16.38 10.37 -1.61
CA HIS A 287 16.66 11.13 -0.39
C HIS A 287 17.78 12.16 -0.58
N GLN A 288 18.82 11.86 -1.37
CA GLN A 288 19.86 12.86 -1.70
C GLN A 288 19.29 14.06 -2.49
N ARG A 289 18.29 13.84 -3.35
CA ARG A 289 17.56 14.91 -4.04
C ARG A 289 16.61 15.67 -3.11
N TYR A 290 15.98 14.96 -2.17
CA TYR A 290 15.02 15.51 -1.22
C TYR A 290 15.49 15.34 0.24
N PRO A 291 16.56 16.05 0.65
CA PRO A 291 17.20 15.82 1.95
C PRO A 291 16.31 16.23 3.14
N GLN A 292 15.33 17.11 2.93
CA GLN A 292 14.36 17.50 3.97
C GLN A 292 13.12 16.59 3.98
N GLY A 293 12.93 15.76 2.95
CA GLY A 293 11.77 14.89 2.84
C GLY A 293 11.74 13.79 3.89
N THR A 294 10.96 14.02 4.95
CA THR A 294 10.86 13.14 6.12
C THR A 294 10.23 11.79 5.79
N LEU A 295 9.40 11.71 4.75
CA LEU A 295 8.80 10.46 4.27
C LEU A 295 9.88 9.44 3.84
N TRP A 296 10.92 9.90 3.16
CA TRP A 296 11.99 9.04 2.65
C TRP A 296 12.74 8.30 3.76
N LEU A 297 12.89 8.96 4.93
CA LEU A 297 13.52 8.35 6.10
C LEU A 297 12.69 7.19 6.65
N ALA A 298 11.37 7.34 6.74
CA ALA A 298 10.48 6.27 7.20
C ALA A 298 10.49 5.08 6.23
N MET A 299 10.49 5.36 4.92
CA MET A 299 10.56 4.33 3.88
C MET A 299 11.90 3.60 3.88
N ASP A 300 13.03 4.32 3.98
CA ASP A 300 14.35 3.70 4.07
C ASP A 300 14.49 2.86 5.34
N ALA A 301 14.02 3.34 6.50
CA ALA A 301 14.03 2.54 7.73
C ALA A 301 13.30 1.19 7.54
N LYS A 302 12.15 1.18 6.87
CA LYS A 302 11.42 -0.05 6.53
C LYS A 302 12.22 -0.94 5.58
N LEU A 303 12.78 -0.40 4.49
CA LEU A 303 13.58 -1.19 3.55
C LEU A 303 14.84 -1.77 4.21
N GLN A 304 15.55 -1.00 5.02
CA GLN A 304 16.69 -1.48 5.82
C GLN A 304 16.30 -2.65 6.71
N TYR A 305 15.14 -2.57 7.38
CA TYR A 305 14.61 -3.68 8.15
C TYR A 305 14.39 -4.91 7.26
N MET A 306 13.68 -4.75 6.14
CA MET A 306 13.35 -5.85 5.22
C MET A 306 14.58 -6.55 4.62
N VAL A 307 15.67 -5.84 4.36
CA VAL A 307 16.93 -6.43 3.86
C VAL A 307 17.82 -7.00 4.96
N GLY A 308 17.39 -6.91 6.24
CA GLY A 308 18.09 -7.48 7.39
C GLY A 308 19.01 -6.53 8.15
N ASN A 309 19.08 -5.25 7.78
CA ASN A 309 19.87 -4.23 8.46
C ASN A 309 19.10 -3.63 9.64
N ILE A 310 18.80 -4.47 10.64
CA ILE A 310 17.94 -4.13 11.79
C ILE A 310 18.48 -2.93 12.57
N ASP A 311 19.78 -2.92 12.91
CA ASP A 311 20.38 -1.83 13.69
C ASP A 311 20.28 -0.47 12.98
N ARG A 312 20.51 -0.47 11.65
CA ARG A 312 20.37 0.74 10.83
C ARG A 312 18.92 1.20 10.80
N SER A 313 17.98 0.28 10.66
CA SER A 313 16.55 0.61 10.71
C SER A 313 16.16 1.29 12.03
N LEU A 314 16.58 0.72 13.17
CA LEU A 314 16.31 1.28 14.49
C LEU A 314 16.94 2.65 14.68
N ALA A 315 18.21 2.83 14.27
CA ALA A 315 18.87 4.13 14.34
C ALA A 315 18.10 5.22 13.56
N MET A 316 17.51 4.88 12.42
CA MET A 316 16.67 5.79 11.62
C MET A 316 15.30 6.07 12.27
N LEU A 317 14.72 5.08 12.95
CA LEU A 317 13.47 5.25 13.72
C LEU A 317 13.66 6.01 15.03
N GLU A 318 14.88 6.10 15.55
CA GLU A 318 15.23 6.86 16.75
C GLU A 318 15.69 8.28 16.45
N SER A 319 16.09 8.59 15.20
CA SER A 319 16.53 9.93 14.84
C SER A 319 15.43 10.99 15.05
N PRO A 320 15.76 12.26 15.35
CA PRO A 320 14.76 13.31 15.40
C PRO A 320 14.01 13.43 14.07
N LEU A 321 12.68 13.53 14.12
CA LEU A 321 11.83 13.76 12.95
C LEU A 321 11.28 15.18 13.00
N LYS A 322 11.52 15.97 11.96
CA LYS A 322 10.94 17.31 11.77
C LYS A 322 9.95 17.29 10.62
N ALA A 323 8.79 16.66 10.83
CA ALA A 323 7.77 16.56 9.80
C ALA A 323 6.74 17.70 9.90
N GLN A 324 6.35 18.30 8.78
CA GLN A 324 5.24 19.25 8.72
C GLN A 324 3.88 18.53 8.67
N LEU A 325 3.83 17.35 8.04
CA LEU A 325 2.63 16.52 8.00
C LEU A 325 2.57 15.53 9.16
N THR A 326 1.45 15.55 9.89
CA THR A 326 1.14 14.55 10.92
C THR A 326 1.00 13.14 10.34
N GLN A 327 0.61 13.00 9.08
CA GLN A 327 0.51 11.71 8.39
C GLN A 327 1.87 11.02 8.28
N ILE A 328 2.95 11.77 8.02
CA ILE A 328 4.31 11.21 7.96
C ILE A 328 4.76 10.73 9.35
N VAL A 329 4.46 11.52 10.40
CA VAL A 329 4.71 11.12 11.79
C VAL A 329 3.99 9.81 12.10
N ALA A 330 2.70 9.72 11.75
CA ALA A 330 1.91 8.52 11.96
C ALA A 330 2.46 7.30 11.19
N SER A 331 2.82 7.46 9.91
CA SER A 331 3.39 6.35 9.11
C SER A 331 4.69 5.83 9.73
N ARG A 332 5.63 6.71 10.09
CA ARG A 332 6.88 6.31 10.75
C ARG A 332 6.62 5.60 12.07
N GLN A 333 5.71 6.14 12.87
CA GLN A 333 5.36 5.59 14.18
C GLN A 333 4.73 4.20 14.06
N PHE A 334 3.86 4.00 13.07
CA PHE A 334 3.24 2.71 12.81
C PHE A 334 4.27 1.66 12.38
N GLU A 335 5.16 2.02 11.46
CA GLU A 335 6.25 1.13 11.02
C GLU A 335 7.20 0.79 12.18
N GLY A 336 7.59 1.79 12.97
CA GLY A 336 8.41 1.58 14.16
C GLY A 336 7.75 0.64 15.17
N ALA A 337 6.45 0.81 15.41
CA ALA A 337 5.72 -0.03 16.35
C ALA A 337 5.67 -1.50 15.89
N LEU A 338 5.52 -1.77 14.59
CA LEU A 338 5.58 -3.13 14.04
C LEU A 338 6.99 -3.73 14.11
N ILE A 339 8.03 -2.94 13.84
CA ILE A 339 9.43 -3.39 13.96
C ILE A 339 9.74 -3.71 15.43
N HIS A 340 9.43 -2.83 16.37
CA HIS A 340 9.59 -3.12 17.80
C HIS A 340 8.78 -4.32 18.26
N LEU A 341 7.56 -4.50 17.74
CA LEU A 341 6.74 -5.68 18.04
C LEU A 341 7.42 -6.97 17.56
N SER A 342 7.98 -6.97 16.35
CA SER A 342 8.69 -8.12 15.79
C SER A 342 9.99 -8.46 16.53
N LEU A 343 10.68 -7.44 17.05
CA LEU A 343 11.87 -7.58 17.88
C LEU A 343 11.54 -7.88 19.35
N ARG A 344 10.25 -8.04 19.68
CA ARG A 344 9.74 -8.24 21.05
C ARG A 344 10.07 -7.13 22.03
N ASN A 345 10.36 -5.93 21.55
CA ASN A 345 10.41 -4.75 22.41
C ASN A 345 8.98 -4.29 22.71
N PHE A 346 8.23 -5.12 23.46
CA PHE A 346 6.83 -4.90 23.76
C PHE A 346 6.56 -3.57 24.49
N PRO A 347 7.39 -3.12 25.46
CA PRO A 347 7.18 -1.81 26.08
C PRO A 347 7.21 -0.68 25.05
N ARG A 348 8.19 -0.71 24.15
CA ARG A 348 8.31 0.31 23.09
C ARG A 348 7.18 0.19 22.08
N ALA A 349 6.87 -1.01 21.60
CA ALA A 349 5.77 -1.25 20.68
C ALA A 349 4.42 -0.78 21.25
N THR A 350 4.13 -1.07 22.53
CA THR A 350 2.92 -0.61 23.22
C THR A 350 2.87 0.92 23.27
N LYS A 351 3.95 1.56 23.72
CA LYS A 351 4.02 3.02 23.76
C LYS A 351 3.78 3.60 22.37
N GLU A 352 4.46 3.05 21.36
CA GLU A 352 4.40 3.60 20.02
C GLU A 352 3.02 3.44 19.37
N MET A 353 2.35 2.30 19.60
CA MET A 353 0.96 2.08 19.19
C MET A 353 0.00 3.07 19.87
N LEU A 354 0.16 3.35 21.15
CA LEU A 354 -0.71 4.31 21.85
C LEU A 354 -0.44 5.75 21.44
N ASP A 355 0.82 6.11 21.15
CA ASP A 355 1.19 7.45 20.67
C ASP A 355 0.51 7.77 19.31
N LEU A 356 0.21 6.76 18.48
CA LEU A 356 -0.53 6.94 17.21
C LEU A 356 -1.90 7.59 17.38
N LEU A 357 -2.54 7.45 18.55
CA LEU A 357 -3.83 8.08 18.86
C LEU A 357 -3.78 9.61 18.75
N ASN A 358 -2.58 10.21 18.86
CA ASN A 358 -2.37 11.65 18.73
C ASN A 358 -2.16 12.12 17.29
N TYR A 359 -1.76 11.22 16.39
CA TYR A 359 -1.29 11.57 15.04
C TYR A 359 -2.19 11.04 13.92
N SER A 360 -2.92 9.96 14.17
CA SER A 360 -3.74 9.30 13.16
C SER A 360 -5.06 8.87 13.75
N LYS A 361 -6.12 9.06 12.96
CA LYS A 361 -7.44 8.55 13.30
C LYS A 361 -7.77 7.26 12.53
N TRP A 362 -6.81 6.62 11.84
CA TRP A 362 -7.09 5.50 10.92
C TRP A 362 -7.88 4.36 11.59
N SER A 363 -7.37 3.79 12.68
CA SER A 363 -8.13 2.86 13.52
C SER A 363 -7.64 2.87 14.97
N ASN A 364 -8.28 3.70 15.81
CA ASN A 364 -7.99 3.72 17.25
C ASN A 364 -8.26 2.36 17.90
N ALA A 365 -9.25 1.63 17.39
CA ALA A 365 -9.53 0.26 17.81
C ALA A 365 -8.31 -0.65 17.59
N PHE A 366 -7.70 -0.60 16.41
CA PHE A 366 -6.49 -1.37 16.14
C PHE A 366 -5.33 -1.00 17.06
N TYR A 367 -5.08 0.30 17.30
CA TYR A 367 -3.96 0.74 18.13
C TYR A 367 -4.06 0.22 19.57
N TYR A 368 -5.24 0.33 20.19
CA TYR A 368 -5.49 -0.26 21.52
C TYR A 368 -5.38 -1.78 21.50
N TYR A 369 -5.90 -2.45 20.46
CA TYR A 369 -5.81 -3.89 20.34
C TYR A 369 -4.37 -4.39 20.25
N ALA A 370 -3.54 -3.75 19.41
CA ALA A 370 -2.13 -4.08 19.26
C ALA A 370 -1.33 -3.82 20.55
N ALA A 371 -1.58 -2.69 21.22
CA ALA A 371 -1.03 -2.38 22.53
C ALA A 371 -1.40 -3.43 23.59
N GLY A 372 -2.66 -3.90 23.60
CA GLY A 372 -3.12 -4.97 24.48
C GLY A 372 -2.43 -6.31 24.19
N CYS A 373 -2.26 -6.67 22.92
CA CYS A 373 -1.56 -7.89 22.50
C CYS A 373 -0.08 -7.89 22.92
N ALA A 374 0.62 -6.77 22.72
CA ALA A 374 2.02 -6.61 23.11
C ALA A 374 2.18 -6.64 24.64
N THR A 375 1.32 -5.92 25.37
CA THR A 375 1.35 -5.86 26.84
C THR A 375 1.03 -7.22 27.46
N LEU A 376 0.15 -8.02 26.86
CA LEU A 376 -0.11 -9.40 27.31
C LEU A 376 1.13 -10.27 27.17
N GLN A 377 1.84 -10.20 26.04
CA GLN A 377 3.04 -11.02 25.86
C GLN A 377 4.15 -10.57 26.83
N LEU A 378 4.29 -9.27 27.06
CA LEU A 378 5.19 -8.75 28.10
C LEU A 378 4.86 -9.32 29.49
N ALA A 379 3.58 -9.39 29.86
CA ALA A 379 3.17 -9.98 31.14
C ALA A 379 3.55 -11.47 31.24
N LYS A 380 3.38 -12.24 30.16
CA LYS A 380 3.75 -13.67 30.08
C LYS A 380 5.26 -13.88 30.18
N ASP A 381 6.03 -13.03 29.51
CA ASP A 381 7.50 -13.05 29.56
C ASP A 381 7.99 -12.72 30.97
N SER A 382 7.45 -11.68 31.60
CA SER A 382 7.76 -11.29 32.98
C SER A 382 7.41 -12.39 34.00
N ALA A 383 6.30 -13.11 33.79
CA ALA A 383 5.90 -14.22 34.65
C ALA A 383 6.82 -15.45 34.52
N SER A 384 7.48 -15.59 33.37
CA SER A 384 8.37 -16.73 33.06
C SER A 384 9.85 -16.38 33.24
N SER A 385 10.18 -15.12 33.53
CA SER A 385 11.55 -14.64 33.68
C SER A 385 12.18 -15.19 34.95
N LYS A 386 13.50 -15.41 34.88
CA LYS A 386 14.33 -15.73 36.06
C LYS A 386 14.69 -14.49 36.88
N GLU A 387 14.51 -13.30 36.30
CA GLU A 387 14.80 -12.04 36.99
C GLU A 387 13.76 -11.75 38.09
N PRO A 388 14.13 -11.06 39.19
CA PRO A 388 13.21 -10.74 40.26
C PRO A 388 12.10 -9.79 39.76
N THR A 389 10.95 -10.34 39.42
CA THR A 389 9.74 -9.58 39.09
C THR A 389 8.66 -9.87 40.13
N THR A 390 8.01 -8.82 40.64
CA THR A 390 6.93 -9.02 41.61
C THR A 390 5.69 -9.58 40.90
N MET A 391 5.00 -10.54 41.53
CA MET A 391 3.69 -11.00 41.05
C MET A 391 2.68 -9.86 40.93
N ALA A 392 2.85 -8.78 41.70
CA ALA A 392 2.07 -7.56 41.58
C ALA A 392 2.27 -6.86 40.22
N HIS A 393 3.52 -6.77 39.73
CA HIS A 393 3.82 -6.20 38.42
C HIS A 393 3.22 -7.02 37.28
N VAL A 394 3.34 -8.35 37.33
CA VAL A 394 2.72 -9.23 36.32
C VAL A 394 1.19 -9.04 36.29
N LYS A 395 0.54 -8.98 37.46
CA LYS A 395 -0.91 -8.73 37.55
C LYS A 395 -1.31 -7.35 37.00
N ASP A 396 -0.50 -6.31 37.25
CA ASP A 396 -0.73 -4.96 36.69
C ASP A 396 -0.65 -4.97 35.15
N LEU A 397 0.36 -5.64 34.58
CA LEU A 397 0.48 -5.79 33.13
C LEU A 397 -0.69 -6.56 32.52
N MET A 398 -1.12 -7.66 33.13
CA MET A 398 -2.30 -8.43 32.69
C MET A 398 -3.56 -7.55 32.69
N LYS A 399 -3.77 -6.78 33.77
CA LYS A 399 -4.90 -5.85 33.89
C LYS A 399 -4.86 -4.75 32.82
N LYS A 400 -3.68 -4.17 32.56
CA LYS A 400 -3.49 -3.16 31.50
C LYS A 400 -3.75 -3.75 30.11
N ALA A 401 -3.26 -4.96 29.85
CA ALA A 401 -3.52 -5.66 28.59
C ALA A 401 -5.02 -5.84 28.36
N GLU A 402 -5.75 -6.33 29.37
CA GLU A 402 -7.22 -6.44 29.30
C GLU A 402 -7.89 -5.09 29.10
N GLN A 403 -7.46 -4.06 29.83
CA GLN A 403 -8.01 -2.71 29.69
C GLN A 403 -7.87 -2.21 28.24
N TYR A 404 -6.68 -2.30 27.63
CA TYR A 404 -6.48 -1.90 26.25
C TYR A 404 -7.33 -2.72 25.27
N LEU A 405 -7.38 -4.05 25.44
CA LEU A 405 -8.20 -4.96 24.63
C LEU A 405 -9.70 -4.67 24.74
N LEU A 406 -10.20 -4.25 25.90
CA LEU A 406 -11.61 -3.89 26.05
C LEU A 406 -11.89 -2.47 25.54
N THR A 407 -10.96 -1.53 25.76
CA THR A 407 -11.04 -0.16 25.23
C THR A 407 -11.07 -0.16 23.71
N SER A 408 -10.37 -1.07 23.02
CA SER A 408 -10.43 -1.15 21.55
C SER A 408 -11.86 -1.30 21.03
N THR A 409 -12.76 -1.96 21.77
CA THR A 409 -14.15 -2.14 21.36
C THR A 409 -14.96 -0.86 21.36
N GLN A 410 -14.58 0.12 22.18
CA GLN A 410 -15.26 1.42 22.27
C GLN A 410 -15.00 2.30 21.04
N TYR A 411 -13.95 1.98 20.29
CA TYR A 411 -13.56 2.69 19.07
C TYR A 411 -13.97 1.97 17.77
N ILE A 412 -14.51 0.76 17.86
CA ILE A 412 -15.07 0.05 16.68
C ILE A 412 -16.21 0.90 16.11
N SER A 413 -16.31 0.98 14.78
CA SER A 413 -17.43 1.60 14.06
C SER A 413 -17.58 3.13 14.19
N GLN A 414 -16.57 3.83 14.70
CA GLN A 414 -16.48 5.30 14.51
C GLN A 414 -16.18 5.67 13.04
N LYS A 415 -15.72 4.72 12.21
CA LYS A 415 -15.35 4.95 10.82
C LYS A 415 -15.76 3.79 9.92
N LYS A 416 -16.31 4.12 8.75
CA LYS A 416 -16.54 3.16 7.66
C LYS A 416 -15.49 3.41 6.58
N PHE A 417 -14.78 2.36 6.15
CA PHE A 417 -13.91 2.36 4.99
C PHE A 417 -14.64 1.66 3.84
N MET A 418 -14.79 2.31 2.70
CA MET A 418 -15.61 1.81 1.58
C MET A 418 -17.05 1.41 1.98
N GLY A 419 -17.68 2.20 2.86
CA GLY A 419 -19.05 1.93 3.33
C GLY A 419 -19.20 0.77 4.32
N SER A 420 -18.11 0.07 4.66
CA SER A 420 -18.08 -1.07 5.60
C SER A 420 -17.12 -0.81 6.76
N ASN A 421 -17.19 -1.60 7.84
CA ASN A 421 -16.16 -1.55 8.88
C ASN A 421 -14.80 -1.96 8.32
N LEU A 422 -13.72 -1.41 8.86
CA LEU A 422 -12.37 -1.86 8.51
C LEU A 422 -12.24 -3.38 8.79
N PRO A 423 -11.66 -4.19 7.89
CA PRO A 423 -11.52 -5.63 8.11
C PRO A 423 -10.83 -5.98 9.43
N VAL A 424 -9.83 -5.19 9.83
CA VAL A 424 -9.12 -5.37 11.10
C VAL A 424 -10.03 -5.13 12.32
N GLU A 425 -10.99 -4.21 12.24
CA GLU A 425 -11.95 -3.94 13.31
C GLU A 425 -12.98 -5.05 13.45
N VAL A 426 -13.42 -5.63 12.32
CA VAL A 426 -14.29 -6.82 12.31
C VAL A 426 -13.56 -8.00 12.95
N TYR A 427 -12.31 -8.24 12.55
CA TYR A 427 -11.47 -9.30 13.10
C TYR A 427 -11.26 -9.15 14.62
N LEU A 428 -10.80 -7.98 15.09
CA LEU A 428 -10.52 -7.80 16.53
C LEU A 428 -11.80 -7.90 17.37
N SER A 429 -12.94 -7.44 16.85
CA SER A 429 -14.23 -7.55 17.52
C SER A 429 -14.62 -9.01 17.75
N ARG A 430 -14.49 -9.84 16.71
CA ARG A 430 -14.72 -11.29 16.78
C ARG A 430 -13.75 -11.96 17.77
N LYS A 431 -12.45 -11.64 17.72
CA LYS A 431 -11.46 -12.19 18.65
C LYS A 431 -11.83 -11.90 20.11
N LEU A 432 -12.32 -10.70 20.41
CA LEU A 432 -12.75 -10.34 21.76
C LEU A 432 -14.02 -11.06 22.18
N ARG A 433 -14.99 -11.27 21.27
CA ARG A 433 -16.18 -12.11 21.55
C ARG A 433 -15.76 -13.54 21.89
N LYS A 434 -14.87 -14.14 21.08
CA LYS A 434 -14.28 -15.46 21.33
C LYS A 434 -13.68 -15.56 22.73
N TRP A 435 -12.80 -14.62 23.11
CA TRP A 435 -12.13 -14.69 24.41
C TRP A 435 -13.08 -14.44 25.58
N LYS A 436 -14.07 -13.55 25.44
CA LYS A 436 -15.13 -13.35 26.45
C LYS A 436 -15.95 -14.62 26.67
N ALA A 437 -16.43 -15.25 25.59
CA ALA A 437 -17.19 -16.50 25.69
C ALA A 437 -16.37 -17.62 26.35
N ARG A 438 -15.08 -17.72 25.99
CA ARG A 438 -14.16 -18.69 26.59
C ARG A 438 -13.89 -18.41 28.06
N ALA A 439 -13.75 -17.15 28.46
CA ALA A 439 -13.54 -16.77 29.86
C ALA A 439 -14.72 -17.22 30.72
N VAL A 440 -15.95 -16.99 30.25
CA VAL A 440 -17.17 -17.49 30.89
C VAL A 440 -17.17 -19.02 30.95
N ALA A 441 -16.92 -19.70 29.84
CA ALA A 441 -16.96 -21.17 29.78
C ALA A 441 -15.93 -21.86 30.70
N ARG A 442 -14.82 -21.18 31.02
CA ARG A 442 -13.74 -21.70 31.88
C ARG A 442 -13.73 -21.10 33.28
N ASN A 443 -14.73 -20.31 33.66
CA ASN A 443 -14.78 -19.57 34.93
C ASN A 443 -13.50 -18.75 35.20
N ALA A 444 -12.92 -18.15 34.16
CA ALA A 444 -11.74 -17.30 34.28
C ALA A 444 -12.13 -15.89 34.70
N SER A 445 -11.26 -15.21 35.45
CA SER A 445 -11.54 -13.88 35.99
C SER A 445 -11.34 -12.76 34.95
N SER A 446 -10.56 -13.05 33.91
CA SER A 446 -10.13 -12.11 32.87
C SER A 446 -10.03 -12.83 31.52
N ILE A 447 -10.26 -12.09 30.42
CA ILE A 447 -10.03 -12.65 29.07
C ILE A 447 -8.55 -13.01 28.86
N THR A 448 -7.62 -12.34 29.54
CA THR A 448 -6.17 -12.54 29.38
C THR A 448 -5.70 -13.92 29.86
N GLU A 449 -6.44 -14.56 30.77
CA GLU A 449 -6.16 -15.91 31.29
C GLU A 449 -6.50 -17.02 30.28
N VAL A 450 -7.38 -16.73 29.31
CA VAL A 450 -7.89 -17.72 28.35
C VAL A 450 -7.37 -17.51 26.92
N MET A 451 -6.47 -16.55 26.74
CA MET A 451 -5.77 -16.28 25.48
C MET A 451 -4.56 -17.22 25.33
N GLN A 452 -4.77 -18.31 24.57
CA GLN A 452 -3.81 -19.40 24.43
C GLN A 452 -2.66 -19.02 23.48
N SER A 453 -2.96 -18.87 22.19
CA SER A 453 -1.97 -18.45 21.20
C SER A 453 -1.52 -17.01 21.44
N PRO A 454 -0.24 -16.65 21.17
CA PRO A 454 0.24 -15.28 21.31
C PRO A 454 -0.38 -14.39 20.20
N PRO A 455 -1.32 -13.49 20.53
CA PRO A 455 -2.09 -12.77 19.50
C PRO A 455 -1.24 -11.77 18.69
N TYR A 456 -0.10 -11.32 19.24
CA TYR A 456 0.81 -10.44 18.52
C TYR A 456 1.42 -11.11 17.28
N VAL A 457 1.53 -12.44 17.26
CA VAL A 457 2.05 -13.20 16.11
C VAL A 457 1.08 -13.14 14.94
N GLU A 458 -0.24 -13.13 15.22
CA GLU A 458 -1.27 -12.90 14.20
C GLU A 458 -1.11 -11.50 13.59
N LEU A 459 -0.83 -10.48 14.40
CA LEU A 459 -0.59 -9.12 13.92
C LEU A 459 0.64 -9.05 13.00
N LEU A 460 1.75 -9.66 13.40
CA LEU A 460 2.97 -9.69 12.59
C LEU A 460 2.73 -10.41 11.26
N TYR A 461 2.02 -11.54 11.26
CA TYR A 461 1.70 -12.25 10.03
C TYR A 461 0.82 -11.42 9.08
N ILE A 462 -0.17 -10.69 9.61
CA ILE A 462 -1.06 -9.86 8.80
C ILE A 462 -0.36 -8.58 8.29
N PHE A 463 0.48 -7.93 9.09
CA PHE A 463 1.02 -6.61 8.75
C PHE A 463 2.49 -6.59 8.34
N SER A 464 3.27 -7.61 8.69
CA SER A 464 4.72 -7.66 8.46
C SER A 464 5.24 -9.10 8.31
N VAL A 465 4.70 -9.87 7.35
CA VAL A 465 5.08 -11.29 7.17
C VAL A 465 6.57 -11.46 6.85
N ASN A 466 7.20 -10.44 6.28
CA ASN A 466 8.63 -10.41 6.03
C ASN A 466 9.49 -10.57 7.31
N CYS A 467 8.99 -10.21 8.50
CA CYS A 467 9.75 -10.28 9.73
C CYS A 467 10.19 -11.71 10.07
N PHE A 468 9.44 -12.71 9.62
CA PHE A 468 9.74 -14.13 9.83
C PHE A 468 11.01 -14.57 9.09
N HIS A 469 11.51 -13.81 8.11
CA HIS A 469 12.78 -14.11 7.43
C HIS A 469 14.01 -13.72 8.27
N HIS A 470 13.87 -12.88 9.30
CA HIS A 470 14.96 -12.62 10.24
C HIS A 470 15.07 -13.77 11.23
N GLN A 471 16.22 -14.47 11.21
CA GLN A 471 16.43 -15.66 12.06
C GLN A 471 16.16 -15.36 13.55
N VAL A 472 16.73 -14.27 14.08
CA VAL A 472 16.56 -13.87 15.50
C VAL A 472 15.08 -13.66 15.84
N VAL A 473 14.33 -12.97 14.99
CA VAL A 473 12.89 -12.74 15.16
C VAL A 473 12.14 -14.06 15.11
N SER A 474 12.37 -14.86 14.06
CA SER A 474 11.67 -16.14 13.85
C SER A 474 11.88 -17.14 15.00
N ASP A 475 13.09 -17.21 15.55
CA ASP A 475 13.42 -18.10 16.67
C ASP A 475 12.77 -17.63 17.97
N SER A 476 12.71 -16.31 18.18
CA SER A 476 12.04 -15.74 19.32
C SER A 476 10.52 -15.99 19.29
N ILE A 477 9.87 -15.82 18.14
CA ILE A 477 8.44 -16.08 17.95
C ILE A 477 8.17 -17.58 18.05
N ARG A 478 9.04 -18.44 17.50
CA ARG A 478 8.92 -19.90 17.60
C ARG A 478 8.82 -20.35 19.06
N ARG A 479 9.65 -19.77 19.94
CA ARG A 479 9.63 -20.10 21.38
C ARG A 479 8.27 -19.78 21.99
N ASP A 480 7.69 -18.62 21.72
CA ASP A 480 6.36 -18.26 22.25
C ASP A 480 5.27 -19.20 21.74
N VAL A 481 5.27 -19.50 20.44
CA VAL A 481 4.28 -20.38 19.83
C VAL A 481 4.38 -21.80 20.40
N LEU A 482 5.59 -22.30 20.68
CA LEU A 482 5.79 -23.60 21.32
C LEU A 482 5.42 -23.60 22.82
N ASN A 483 5.65 -22.49 23.52
CA ASN A 483 5.30 -22.34 24.94
C ASN A 483 3.78 -22.17 25.16
N ALA A 484 3.03 -21.78 24.11
CA ALA A 484 1.59 -21.60 24.17
C ALA A 484 0.84 -22.92 24.37
N LYS A 485 0.11 -23.03 25.50
CA LYS A 485 -0.75 -24.17 25.81
C LYS A 485 -2.09 -24.05 25.07
N CYS A 486 -2.12 -24.56 23.85
CA CYS A 486 -3.30 -24.60 23.00
C CYS A 486 -4.10 -25.90 23.24
N THR A 487 -5.37 -25.76 23.62
CA THR A 487 -6.28 -26.90 23.89
C THR A 487 -7.45 -26.97 22.93
N ASP A 488 -7.90 -25.81 22.44
CA ASP A 488 -9.02 -25.76 21.50
C ASP A 488 -8.53 -26.07 20.10
N THR A 489 -9.33 -26.78 19.30
CA THR A 489 -8.93 -27.25 17.96
C THR A 489 -8.43 -26.14 17.04
N ASP A 490 -9.05 -24.96 17.07
CA ASP A 490 -8.67 -23.80 16.26
C ASP A 490 -7.39 -23.12 16.78
N GLU A 491 -7.14 -23.13 18.09
CA GLU A 491 -5.87 -22.64 18.67
C GLU A 491 -4.72 -23.58 18.33
N ILE A 492 -4.96 -24.90 18.34
CA ILE A 492 -4.00 -25.90 17.87
C ILE A 492 -3.69 -25.68 16.38
N ALA A 493 -4.73 -25.45 15.56
CA ALA A 493 -4.56 -25.15 14.14
C ALA A 493 -3.76 -23.86 13.92
N LEU A 494 -4.05 -22.81 14.69
CA LEU A 494 -3.34 -21.53 14.64
C LEU A 494 -1.86 -21.68 15.03
N ARG A 495 -1.56 -22.44 16.08
CA ARG A 495 -0.20 -22.78 16.48
C ARG A 495 0.54 -23.54 15.39
N ASP A 496 -0.06 -24.61 14.88
CA ASP A 496 0.57 -25.44 13.85
C ASP A 496 0.79 -24.61 12.57
N PHE A 497 -0.16 -23.76 12.19
CA PHE A 497 0.00 -22.80 11.08
C PHE A 497 1.25 -21.92 11.24
N PHE A 498 1.41 -21.24 12.38
CA PHE A 498 2.57 -20.37 12.61
C PHE A 498 3.89 -21.14 12.69
N LEU A 499 3.89 -22.35 13.25
CA LEU A 499 5.07 -23.22 13.20
C LEU A 499 5.44 -23.58 11.76
N GLY A 500 4.45 -23.73 10.87
CA GLY A 500 4.66 -23.91 9.44
C GLY A 500 5.29 -22.69 8.78
N VAL A 501 4.75 -21.48 9.05
CA VAL A 501 5.29 -20.21 8.54
C VAL A 501 6.75 -20.02 8.93
N ILE A 502 7.06 -20.25 10.21
CA ILE A 502 8.42 -20.15 10.75
C ILE A 502 9.35 -21.22 10.16
N ALA A 503 8.87 -22.46 9.99
CA ALA A 503 9.67 -23.51 9.36
C ALA A 503 10.00 -23.15 7.89
N ARG A 504 9.03 -22.64 7.14
CA ARG A 504 9.23 -22.19 5.75
C ARG A 504 10.23 -21.05 5.68
N SER A 505 10.12 -20.04 6.55
CA SER A 505 11.05 -18.91 6.56
C SER A 505 12.50 -19.32 6.87
N LYS A 506 12.67 -20.42 7.62
CA LYS A 506 13.98 -21.07 7.88
C LYS A 506 14.40 -22.08 6.81
N LYS A 507 13.64 -22.19 5.71
CA LYS A 507 13.84 -23.15 4.62
C LYS A 507 13.76 -24.63 5.03
N ASP A 508 13.15 -24.92 6.18
CA ASP A 508 12.79 -26.28 6.59
C ASP A 508 11.43 -26.65 5.99
N TYR A 509 11.43 -26.88 4.67
CA TYR A 509 10.20 -27.09 3.91
C TYR A 509 9.47 -28.39 4.31
N ALA A 510 10.20 -29.42 4.73
CA ALA A 510 9.61 -30.67 5.20
C ALA A 510 8.83 -30.47 6.50
N ALA A 511 9.40 -29.73 7.47
CA ALA A 511 8.67 -29.38 8.68
C ALA A 511 7.50 -28.44 8.39
N ALA A 512 7.68 -27.47 7.50
CA ALA A 512 6.63 -26.55 7.10
C ALA A 512 5.42 -27.28 6.51
N GLU A 513 5.66 -28.14 5.51
CA GLU A 513 4.65 -28.97 4.88
C GLU A 513 3.92 -29.84 5.91
N LYS A 514 4.66 -30.50 6.81
CA LYS A 514 4.05 -31.31 7.88
C LYS A 514 3.07 -30.51 8.73
N GLN A 515 3.39 -29.26 9.07
CA GLN A 515 2.48 -28.44 9.86
C GLN A 515 1.28 -27.96 9.04
N TYR A 516 1.49 -27.50 7.80
CA TYR A 516 0.40 -27.07 6.94
C TYR A 516 -0.58 -28.20 6.63
N GLN A 517 -0.09 -29.43 6.42
CA GLN A 517 -0.93 -30.61 6.17
C GLN A 517 -1.88 -30.89 7.34
N LYS A 518 -1.45 -30.72 8.59
CA LYS A 518 -2.35 -30.82 9.75
C LYS A 518 -3.48 -29.80 9.68
N VAL A 519 -3.16 -28.55 9.31
CA VAL A 519 -4.15 -27.46 9.23
C VAL A 519 -5.12 -27.68 8.07
N VAL A 520 -4.65 -28.03 6.87
CA VAL A 520 -5.52 -28.23 5.71
C VAL A 520 -6.32 -29.53 5.76
N SER A 521 -5.95 -30.48 6.63
CA SER A 521 -6.71 -31.71 6.88
C SER A 521 -7.94 -31.51 7.75
N LEU A 522 -8.09 -30.33 8.37
CA LEU A 522 -9.26 -29.98 9.16
C LEU A 522 -10.52 -29.93 8.27
N ASN A 523 -11.67 -30.27 8.85
CA ASN A 523 -12.92 -30.30 8.10
C ASN A 523 -13.33 -28.87 7.72
N LYS A 524 -13.53 -28.61 6.42
CA LYS A 524 -13.94 -27.30 5.90
C LYS A 524 -15.22 -26.76 6.55
N SER A 525 -16.13 -27.63 7.01
CA SER A 525 -17.33 -27.19 7.73
C SER A 525 -17.01 -26.46 9.04
N GLN A 526 -15.84 -26.70 9.63
CA GLN A 526 -15.38 -26.00 10.84
C GLN A 526 -15.22 -24.50 10.60
N MET A 527 -14.95 -24.06 9.35
CA MET A 527 -14.87 -22.63 9.02
C MET A 527 -16.18 -21.87 9.24
N GLN A 528 -17.33 -22.56 9.27
CA GLN A 528 -18.63 -21.95 9.53
C GLN A 528 -18.88 -21.71 11.02
N GLN A 529 -17.99 -22.15 11.90
CA GLN A 529 -18.13 -21.91 13.33
C GLN A 529 -17.81 -20.46 13.67
N GLU A 530 -18.78 -19.77 14.25
CA GLU A 530 -18.59 -18.41 14.74
C GLU A 530 -17.52 -18.35 15.83
N ASP A 531 -16.82 -17.21 15.90
CA ASP A 531 -15.85 -16.93 16.97
C ASP A 531 -14.71 -17.97 17.09
N ARG A 532 -14.30 -18.59 15.98
CA ARG A 532 -13.14 -19.51 15.89
C ARG A 532 -12.08 -19.04 14.91
N ASP A 533 -10.83 -19.46 15.11
CA ASP A 533 -9.69 -19.06 14.29
C ASP A 533 -9.39 -20.03 13.11
N PHE A 534 -10.43 -20.58 12.48
CA PHE A 534 -10.29 -21.44 11.30
C PHE A 534 -9.96 -20.69 10.01
N TRP A 535 -9.80 -19.35 10.08
CA TRP A 535 -9.26 -18.55 8.97
C TRP A 535 -7.88 -19.05 8.52
N VAL A 536 -7.14 -19.77 9.37
CA VAL A 536 -5.84 -20.34 9.01
C VAL A 536 -5.90 -21.44 7.96
N ILE A 537 -7.06 -22.05 7.71
CA ILE A 537 -7.22 -23.13 6.72
C ILE A 537 -6.93 -22.62 5.29
N PRO A 538 -7.62 -21.59 4.76
CA PRO A 538 -7.27 -21.03 3.45
C PRO A 538 -5.86 -20.43 3.42
N PHE A 539 -5.38 -19.88 4.54
CA PHE A 539 -4.02 -19.36 4.62
C PHE A 539 -2.95 -20.46 4.55
N ALA A 540 -3.18 -21.63 5.14
CA ALA A 540 -2.28 -22.77 5.01
C ALA A 540 -2.20 -23.28 3.56
N HIS A 541 -3.30 -23.23 2.81
CA HIS A 541 -3.25 -23.49 1.36
C HIS A 541 -2.42 -22.44 0.63
N TYR A 542 -2.59 -21.16 0.93
CA TYR A 542 -1.78 -20.09 0.34
C TYR A 542 -0.27 -20.25 0.66
N GLU A 543 0.07 -20.61 1.91
CA GLU A 543 1.45 -20.88 2.31
C GLU A 543 2.05 -22.12 1.64
N LEU A 544 1.26 -23.18 1.40
CA LEU A 544 1.68 -24.33 0.60
C LEU A 544 1.96 -23.94 -0.86
N ALA A 545 1.13 -23.08 -1.46
CA ALA A 545 1.39 -22.53 -2.80
C ALA A 545 2.70 -21.74 -2.82
N ALA A 546 2.92 -20.87 -1.83
CA ALA A 546 4.14 -20.08 -1.73
C ALA A 546 5.39 -20.96 -1.50
N MET A 547 5.27 -22.04 -0.74
CA MET A 547 6.34 -23.04 -0.55
C MET A 547 6.69 -23.77 -1.86
N HIS A 548 5.68 -24.23 -2.62
CA HIS A 548 5.91 -24.85 -3.92
C HIS A 548 6.54 -23.87 -4.91
N TRP A 549 6.11 -22.60 -4.89
CA TRP A 549 6.71 -21.55 -5.69
C TRP A 549 8.18 -21.33 -5.37
N GLU A 550 8.53 -21.18 -4.09
CA GLU A 550 9.91 -20.95 -3.66
C GLU A 550 10.85 -22.13 -4.00
N THR A 551 10.34 -23.36 -3.91
CA THR A 551 11.16 -24.57 -4.09
C THR A 551 11.25 -25.05 -5.53
N LYS A 552 10.22 -24.81 -6.34
CA LYS A 552 10.06 -25.43 -7.67
C LYS A 552 9.69 -24.43 -8.77
N GLY A 553 9.34 -23.19 -8.42
CA GLY A 553 8.90 -22.17 -9.37
C GLY A 553 7.77 -22.68 -10.29
N LEU A 554 7.89 -22.39 -11.58
CA LEU A 554 6.91 -22.79 -12.59
C LEU A 554 6.77 -24.31 -12.77
N THR A 555 7.75 -25.12 -12.34
CA THR A 555 7.66 -26.59 -12.47
C THR A 555 6.57 -27.20 -11.58
N ALA A 556 6.13 -26.50 -10.53
CA ALA A 556 5.02 -26.89 -9.66
C ALA A 556 3.74 -26.07 -9.90
N LYS A 557 3.58 -25.49 -11.11
CA LYS A 557 2.44 -24.61 -11.42
C LYS A 557 1.09 -25.25 -11.11
N HIS A 558 0.92 -26.53 -11.41
CA HIS A 558 -0.35 -27.22 -11.17
C HIS A 558 -0.70 -27.28 -9.68
N GLU A 559 0.27 -27.65 -8.83
CA GLU A 559 0.12 -27.70 -7.37
C GLU A 559 -0.14 -26.30 -6.80
N ILE A 560 0.62 -25.30 -7.25
CA ILE A 560 0.50 -23.90 -6.85
C ILE A 560 -0.92 -23.39 -7.15
N VAL A 561 -1.39 -23.51 -8.39
CA VAL A 561 -2.72 -23.06 -8.81
C VAL A 561 -3.83 -23.81 -8.07
N SER A 562 -3.65 -25.12 -7.83
CA SER A 562 -4.60 -25.93 -7.05
C SER A 562 -4.74 -25.40 -5.62
N HIS A 563 -3.63 -25.04 -4.98
CA HIS A 563 -3.62 -24.47 -3.63
C HIS A 563 -4.18 -23.05 -3.58
N LEU A 564 -3.78 -22.17 -4.51
CA LEU A 564 -4.33 -20.82 -4.61
C LEU A 564 -5.85 -20.83 -4.80
N LYS A 565 -6.36 -21.73 -5.66
CA LYS A 565 -7.81 -21.90 -5.85
C LYS A 565 -8.52 -22.32 -4.55
N LYS A 566 -7.96 -23.28 -3.81
CA LYS A 566 -8.54 -23.70 -2.51
C LYS A 566 -8.54 -22.56 -1.49
N ALA A 567 -7.54 -21.69 -1.52
CA ALA A 567 -7.46 -20.52 -0.65
C ALA A 567 -8.48 -19.43 -1.05
N SER A 568 -8.64 -19.17 -2.36
CA SER A 568 -9.55 -18.14 -2.88
C SER A 568 -11.03 -18.53 -2.82
N ASP A 569 -11.35 -19.82 -3.00
CA ASP A 569 -12.73 -20.31 -3.02
C ASP A 569 -13.36 -20.39 -1.61
N ALA A 570 -12.54 -20.29 -0.56
CA ALA A 570 -13.01 -20.27 0.82
C ALA A 570 -13.75 -18.96 1.14
N SER A 571 -14.80 -19.05 1.95
CA SER A 571 -15.65 -17.91 2.32
C SER A 571 -16.09 -17.95 3.78
N GLY A 572 -16.59 -16.81 4.28
CA GLY A 572 -17.18 -16.73 5.63
C GLY A 572 -16.18 -16.56 6.77
N TYR A 573 -15.04 -15.90 6.53
CA TYR A 573 -14.02 -15.62 7.55
C TYR A 573 -13.46 -14.20 7.44
N ASP A 574 -12.86 -13.68 8.51
CA ASP A 574 -12.52 -12.26 8.67
C ASP A 574 -11.63 -11.70 7.55
N TRP A 575 -10.68 -12.50 7.07
CA TRP A 575 -9.63 -12.09 6.15
C TRP A 575 -9.87 -12.48 4.69
N GLN A 576 -11.12 -12.76 4.31
CA GLN A 576 -11.45 -13.20 2.96
C GLN A 576 -11.02 -12.21 1.88
N GLY A 577 -11.30 -10.91 2.07
CA GLY A 577 -10.89 -9.86 1.13
C GLY A 577 -9.37 -9.77 0.97
N ARG A 578 -8.63 -9.95 2.08
CA ARG A 578 -7.17 -10.00 2.08
C ARG A 578 -6.64 -11.23 1.35
N MET A 579 -7.18 -12.41 1.62
CA MET A 579 -6.76 -13.64 0.96
C MET A 579 -6.97 -13.56 -0.56
N SER A 580 -8.11 -13.00 -0.99
CA SER A 580 -8.38 -12.74 -2.41
C SER A 580 -7.30 -11.86 -3.05
N LEU A 581 -6.92 -10.76 -2.38
CA LEU A 581 -5.83 -9.88 -2.83
C LEU A 581 -4.50 -10.64 -2.91
N MET A 582 -4.14 -11.42 -1.89
CA MET A 582 -2.89 -12.19 -1.87
C MET A 582 -2.83 -13.26 -2.97
N CYS A 583 -3.93 -13.98 -3.22
CA CYS A 583 -4.03 -14.94 -4.31
C CYS A 583 -3.89 -14.23 -5.68
N GLN A 584 -4.51 -13.07 -5.84
CA GLN A 584 -4.34 -12.27 -7.05
C GLN A 584 -2.90 -11.79 -7.24
N LEU A 585 -2.23 -11.35 -6.18
CA LEU A 585 -0.81 -10.98 -6.23
C LEU A 585 0.06 -12.17 -6.68
N ALA A 586 -0.22 -13.37 -6.16
CA ALA A 586 0.45 -14.61 -6.56
C ALA A 586 0.20 -14.95 -8.04
N ASP A 587 -1.05 -14.95 -8.49
CA ASP A 587 -1.42 -15.24 -9.89
C ASP A 587 -0.70 -14.30 -10.87
N GLN A 588 -0.64 -13.01 -10.55
CA GLN A 588 0.03 -12.01 -11.37
C GLN A 588 1.57 -12.19 -11.35
N THR A 589 2.12 -12.71 -10.24
CA THR A 589 3.54 -13.06 -10.16
C THR A 589 3.85 -14.24 -11.09
N ILE A 590 3.03 -15.30 -11.04
CA ILE A 590 3.14 -16.46 -11.94
C ILE A 590 3.07 -16.02 -13.41
N LYS A 591 2.06 -15.21 -13.78
CA LYS A 591 1.91 -14.68 -15.14
C LYS A 591 3.11 -13.85 -15.61
N SER A 592 3.68 -13.03 -14.72
CA SER A 592 4.85 -12.21 -15.03
C SER A 592 6.05 -13.10 -15.37
N GLU A 593 6.27 -14.15 -14.59
CA GLU A 593 7.41 -15.04 -14.76
C GLU A 593 7.24 -15.97 -15.98
N GLU A 594 6.01 -16.35 -16.35
CA GLU A 594 5.71 -17.10 -17.58
C GLU A 594 6.00 -16.34 -18.88
N SER A 595 6.04 -15.01 -18.81
CA SER A 595 6.35 -14.15 -19.95
C SER A 595 7.86 -13.92 -20.15
N THR A 596 8.71 -14.68 -19.44
CA THR A 596 10.18 -14.62 -19.50
C THR A 596 10.71 -15.87 -20.18
#